data_AF-A0A924G630-F1
#
_entry.id   AF-A0A924G630-F1
#
_cell.length_a   1.000
_cell.length_b   1.000
_cell.length_c   1.000
_cell.angle_alpha   90.00
_cell.angle_beta   90.00
_cell.angle_gamma   90.00
#
_symmetry.space_group_name_H-M   'P 1'
#
loop_
_entity.id
_entity.type
_entity.pdbx_description
1 polymer ?
#
loop_
_entity_poly.entity_id
_entity_poly.type
_entity_poly.pdbx_seq_one_letter_code
_entity_poly.pdbx_strand_id
1 'polypeptide(L)'
;PENKATLTKILTYHVVAGKMDSKAIAAAIKAGKGKATLTTVSGGTLTASMKGNKLILTDEKGGKSMVTIKDVYQSNGVIHVIDTVVMPK
;
A
#
# COMPACT_ATOMS: atom_id res chain seq x y z
N PRO A 1 -19.28 -5.22 -20.86
CA PRO A 1 -19.14 -4.38 -19.64
C PRO A 1 -17.88 -3.51 -19.72
N GLU A 2 -18.08 -2.26 -20.12
CA GLU A 2 -17.01 -1.30 -20.47
C GLU A 2 -16.07 -0.95 -19.30
N ASN A 3 -16.51 -1.11 -18.04
CA ASN A 3 -15.72 -0.74 -16.87
C ASN A 3 -14.91 -1.87 -16.23
N LYS A 4 -14.87 -3.08 -16.83
CA LYS A 4 -14.09 -4.20 -16.28
C LYS A 4 -12.59 -3.88 -16.18
N ALA A 5 -12.03 -3.23 -17.20
CA ALA A 5 -10.61 -2.87 -17.18
C ALA A 5 -10.28 -1.89 -16.05
N THR A 6 -11.15 -0.91 -15.81
CA THR A 6 -11.01 0.08 -14.73
C THR A 6 -11.10 -0.58 -13.35
N LEU A 7 -12.08 -1.48 -13.14
CA LEU A 7 -12.23 -2.24 -11.90
C LEU A 7 -11.02 -3.12 -11.63
N THR A 8 -10.52 -3.83 -12.64
CA THR A 8 -9.30 -4.64 -12.51
C THR A 8 -8.11 -3.78 -12.11
N LYS A 9 -7.95 -2.61 -12.72
CA LYS A 9 -6.85 -1.68 -12.41
C LYS A 9 -6.91 -1.15 -10.97
N ILE A 10 -8.10 -0.82 -10.48
CA ILE A 10 -8.30 -0.38 -9.08
C ILE A 10 -7.98 -1.52 -8.10
N LEU A 11 -8.45 -2.74 -8.38
CA LEU A 11 -8.19 -3.90 -7.54
C LEU A 11 -6.70 -4.26 -7.53
N THR A 12 -6.02 -4.24 -8.68
CA THR A 12 -4.58 -4.52 -8.75
C THR A 12 -3.73 -3.39 -8.19
N TYR A 13 -4.27 -2.17 -8.05
CA TYR A 13 -3.59 -1.07 -7.36
C TYR A 13 -3.54 -1.25 -5.84
N HIS A 14 -4.51 -1.97 -5.26
CA HIS A 14 -4.49 -2.31 -3.83
C HIS A 14 -3.55 -3.47 -3.51
N VAL A 15 -3.03 -4.15 -4.53
CA VAL A 15 -2.15 -5.30 -4.37
C VAL A 15 -0.72 -4.87 -4.67
N VAL A 16 0.17 -5.11 -3.71
CA VAL A 16 1.62 -4.97 -3.87
C VAL A 16 2.21 -6.36 -3.98
N ALA A 17 3.02 -6.60 -5.01
CA ALA A 17 3.70 -7.88 -5.16
C ALA A 17 4.81 -8.00 -4.11
N GLY A 18 4.76 -9.06 -3.30
CA GLY A 18 5.75 -9.38 -2.28
C GLY A 18 5.18 -9.45 -0.87
N LYS A 19 5.87 -10.16 0.03
CA LYS A 19 5.54 -10.18 1.46
C LYS A 19 6.04 -8.89 2.11
N MET A 20 5.17 -7.88 2.10
CA MET A 20 5.41 -6.59 2.74
C MET A 20 4.78 -6.59 4.13
N ASP A 21 5.41 -7.28 5.07
CA ASP A 21 5.01 -7.25 6.48
C ASP A 21 5.33 -5.86 7.06
N SER A 22 4.69 -5.44 8.16
CA SER A 22 4.99 -4.12 8.75
C SER A 22 6.45 -3.96 9.12
N LYS A 23 7.12 -5.06 9.48
CA LYS A 23 8.55 -5.05 9.79
C LYS A 23 9.39 -4.78 8.53
N ALA A 24 9.03 -5.38 7.41
CA ALA A 24 9.67 -5.14 6.12
C ALA A 24 9.39 -3.72 5.61
N ILE A 25 8.14 -3.27 5.69
CA ILE A 25 7.76 -1.90 5.35
C ILE A 25 8.47 -0.88 6.25
N ALA A 26 8.51 -1.12 7.57
CA ALA A 26 9.23 -0.25 8.50
C ALA A 26 10.74 -0.23 8.25
N ALA A 27 11.34 -1.37 7.89
CA ALA A 27 12.75 -1.44 7.50
C ALA A 27 13.01 -0.68 6.19
N ALA A 28 12.16 -0.85 5.18
CA ALA A 28 12.23 -0.12 3.93
C ALA A 28 12.06 1.40 4.14
N ILE A 29 11.15 1.81 5.02
CA ILE A 29 10.92 3.22 5.38
C ILE A 29 12.16 3.79 6.07
N LYS A 30 12.75 3.05 7.01
CA LYS A 30 14.01 3.46 7.66
C LYS A 30 15.15 3.57 6.65
N ALA A 31 15.28 2.59 5.76
CA ALA A 31 16.29 2.59 4.70
C ALA A 31 16.10 3.75 3.72
N GLY A 32 14.86 4.07 3.35
CA GLY A 32 14.49 5.18 2.47
C GLY A 32 14.36 6.53 3.17
N LYS A 33 15.06 6.76 4.28
CA LYS A 33 15.08 8.04 5.02
C LYS A 33 13.69 8.56 5.44
N GLY A 34 12.80 7.67 5.83
CA GLY A 34 11.45 7.98 6.31
C GLY A 34 10.32 7.72 5.31
N LYS A 35 10.62 7.20 4.12
CA LYS A 35 9.63 6.80 3.10
C LYS A 35 10.06 5.49 2.41
N ALA A 36 9.10 4.66 2.03
CA ALA A 36 9.29 3.48 1.21
C ALA A 36 8.35 3.54 0.01
N THR A 37 8.89 3.44 -1.19
CA THR A 37 8.09 3.35 -2.41
C THR A 37 7.78 1.88 -2.69
N LEU A 38 6.50 1.58 -2.84
CA LEU A 38 5.95 0.26 -3.11
C LEU A 38 5.33 0.28 -4.50
N THR A 39 5.75 -0.63 -5.38
CA THR A 39 5.16 -0.76 -6.71
C THR A 39 3.99 -1.73 -6.64
N THR A 40 2.82 -1.26 -7.05
CA THR A 40 1.58 -2.05 -7.12
C THR A 40 1.58 -2.96 -8.35
N VAL A 41 0.77 -4.02 -8.32
CA VAL A 41 0.59 -4.93 -9.46
C VAL A 41 -0.03 -4.22 -10.66
N SER A 42 -0.80 -3.14 -10.43
CA SER A 42 -1.31 -2.28 -11.49
C SER A 42 -0.23 -1.47 -12.22
N GLY A 43 1.03 -1.50 -11.74
CA GLY A 43 2.13 -0.69 -12.27
C GLY A 43 2.22 0.72 -11.70
N GLY A 44 1.31 1.09 -10.79
CA GLY A 44 1.36 2.37 -10.09
C GLY A 44 2.17 2.31 -8.79
N THR A 45 2.55 3.45 -8.23
CA THR A 45 3.43 3.53 -7.06
C THR A 45 2.74 4.07 -5.82
N LEU A 46 2.86 3.37 -4.70
CA LEU A 46 2.42 3.80 -3.38
C LEU A 46 3.62 4.21 -2.54
N THR A 47 3.55 5.35 -1.88
CA THR A 47 4.60 5.78 -0.93
C THR A 47 4.15 5.50 0.50
N ALA A 48 4.73 4.50 1.14
CA ALA A 48 4.57 4.26 2.57
C ALA A 48 5.51 5.15 3.39
N SER A 49 5.06 5.64 4.53
CA SER A 49 5.84 6.48 5.44
C SER A 49 5.40 6.20 6.87
N MET A 50 6.33 6.22 7.83
CA MET A 50 5.98 6.03 9.24
C MET A 50 5.98 7.38 9.94
N LYS A 51 4.85 7.72 10.55
CA LYS A 51 4.71 8.89 11.42
C LYS A 51 4.51 8.40 12.86
N GLY A 52 5.61 8.28 13.59
CA GLY A 52 5.63 7.65 14.92
C GLY A 52 5.30 6.15 14.82
N ASN A 53 4.22 5.72 15.48
CA ASN A 53 3.72 4.34 15.44
C ASN A 53 2.70 4.07 14.31
N LYS A 54 2.34 5.10 13.53
CA LYS A 54 1.31 5.02 12.48
C LYS A 54 1.96 4.94 11.10
N LEU A 55 1.51 3.99 10.29
CA LEU A 55 1.94 3.84 8.89
C LEU A 55 0.97 4.62 8.00
N ILE A 56 1.50 5.56 7.22
CA ILE A 56 0.76 6.39 6.28
C ILE A 56 1.21 6.05 4.86
N LEU A 57 0.26 5.60 4.05
CA LEU A 57 0.40 5.35 2.63
C LEU A 57 -0.05 6.60 1.87
N THR A 58 0.68 6.97 0.83
CA THR A 58 0.33 8.06 -0.09
C THR A 58 0.23 7.49 -1.48
N ASP A 59 -0.92 7.64 -2.12
CA ASP A 59 -1.16 7.23 -3.51
C ASP A 59 -0.68 8.27 -4.53
N GLU A 60 -0.73 7.89 -5.81
CA GLU A 60 -0.29 8.75 -6.92
C GLU A 60 -1.15 10.00 -7.12
N LYS A 61 -2.40 9.98 -6.63
CA LYS A 61 -3.27 11.17 -6.62
C LYS A 61 -2.98 12.07 -5.41
N GLY A 62 -2.07 11.68 -4.52
CA GLY A 62 -1.75 12.40 -3.29
C GLY A 62 -2.74 12.14 -2.16
N GLY A 63 -3.65 11.18 -2.32
CA GLY A 63 -4.48 10.68 -1.24
C GLY A 63 -3.61 10.02 -0.18
N LYS A 64 -3.95 10.25 1.09
CA LYS A 64 -3.21 9.72 2.24
C LYS A 64 -4.11 8.74 2.96
N SER A 65 -3.67 7.49 3.01
CA SER A 65 -4.37 6.40 3.68
C SER A 65 -3.58 5.99 4.92
N MET A 66 -4.22 6.01 6.07
CA MET A 66 -3.59 5.55 7.31
C MET A 66 -3.90 4.08 7.54
N VAL A 67 -2.89 3.30 7.90
CA VAL A 67 -3.06 1.90 8.29
C VAL A 67 -3.61 1.86 9.72
N THR A 68 -4.81 1.32 9.88
CA THR A 68 -5.51 1.15 11.16
C THR A 68 -5.14 -0.17 11.81
N ILE A 69 -5.16 -1.26 11.05
CA ILE A 69 -4.77 -2.59 11.51
C ILE A 69 -3.63 -3.07 10.63
N LYS A 70 -2.52 -3.40 11.26
CA LYS A 70 -1.32 -3.90 10.59
C LYS A 70 -1.12 -5.38 10.88
N ASP A 71 -0.48 -6.08 9.96
CA ASP A 71 -0.03 -7.48 10.12
C ASP A 71 -1.15 -8.50 10.33
N VAL A 72 -2.20 -8.46 9.50
CA VAL A 72 -3.18 -9.55 9.45
C VAL A 72 -2.61 -10.67 8.59
N TYR A 73 -1.95 -11.63 9.24
CA TYR A 73 -1.37 -12.79 8.58
C TYR A 73 -2.47 -13.70 8.03
N GLN A 74 -2.42 -13.94 6.72
CA GLN A 74 -3.25 -14.92 6.04
C GLN A 74 -2.35 -15.96 5.36
N SER A 75 -2.91 -17.11 5.00
CA SER A 75 -2.15 -18.19 4.35
C SER A 75 -1.43 -17.75 3.06
N ASN A 76 -1.94 -16.70 2.41
CA ASN A 76 -1.44 -16.22 1.11
C ASN A 76 -0.68 -14.88 1.19
N GLY A 77 -0.48 -14.30 2.38
CA GLY A 77 0.21 -13.02 2.51
C GLY A 77 -0.13 -12.27 3.79
N VAL A 78 0.10 -10.96 3.78
CA VAL A 78 -0.25 -10.07 4.90
C VAL A 78 -1.21 -9.01 4.41
N ILE A 79 -2.32 -8.86 5.12
CA ILE A 79 -3.30 -7.81 4.89
C ILE A 79 -3.04 -6.68 5.87
N HIS A 80 -3.01 -5.45 5.35
CA HIS A 80 -3.02 -4.23 6.13
C HIS A 80 -4.34 -3.52 5.88
N VAL A 81 -5.07 -3.21 6.95
CA VAL A 81 -6.32 -2.45 6.87
C VAL A 81 -5.98 -0.97 6.84
N ILE A 82 -6.48 -0.30 5.81
CA ILE A 82 -6.36 1.14 5.62
C ILE A 82 -7.72 1.80 5.77
N ASP A 83 -7.73 3.02 6.28
CA ASP A 83 -8.95 3.80 6.49
C ASP A 83 -9.50 4.45 5.21
N THR A 84 -8.70 4.48 4.14
CA THR A 84 -9.05 5.19 2.90
C THR A 84 -8.67 4.34 1.69
N VAL A 85 -9.44 4.47 0.62
CA VAL A 85 -9.22 3.77 -0.64
C VAL A 85 -8.10 4.46 -1.41
N VAL A 86 -7.11 3.68 -1.87
CA VAL A 86 -6.01 4.20 -2.70
C VAL A 86 -6.42 4.20 -4.17
N MET A 87 -6.23 5.32 -4.86
CA MET A 87 -6.64 5.46 -6.25
C MET A 87 -5.43 5.59 -7.20
N PRO A 88 -5.37 4.79 -8.28
CA PRO A 88 -4.40 5.01 -9.33
C PRO A 88 -4.69 6.30 -10.11
N LYS A 89 -3.66 6.86 -10.74
CA LYS A 89 -3.80 8.01 -11.65
C LYS A 89 -4.47 7.63 -12.97
#